data_AF-Q4WG00-F1
#
_entry.id   AF-Q4WG00-F1
#
_cell.length_a   1.000
_cell.length_b   1.000
_cell.length_c   1.000
_cell.angle_alpha   90.00
_cell.angle_beta   90.00
_cell.angle_gamma   90.00
#
_symmetry.space_group_name_H-M   'P 1'
#
loop_
_entity.id
_entity.type
_entity.pdbx_description
1 polymer ?
#
loop_
_entity_poly.entity_id
_entity_poly.type
_entity_poly.pdbx_seq_one_letter_code
_entity_poly.pdbx_strand_id
1 'polypeptide(L)'
;MELGKCNVWTMSIDYASQAVIELLARLFGINVSSICSERSRLINRQRQNEPPSLSQCCLATQTRSLVDPTAGSALRRSETHDDVMRWLPANGWTSVFRLFVYKRPYVRPQASVYEPAISRIRNKSTFEYHGYHPKSRCFRSALQHAGFTVTIITRSESKATFPPDIPVITTTYTLENLTSALAGQDAAVCVVGPGGIGAQVTMIDAAEAAGVKRFILDDFGWGDNPNSFPEFNAIHAQRRAGWDHAKAKAESNPNFTYTGISIGNPIDWALKRFPAMGFDIAHCSAVIYDSGTERFTGTTLEGIGQSVVGVVQHPGETANRFVKAQSIITCQNELLEAFQTVTGKQWEVQRAHTKALMENGRRKIQEGVSGWILDLVVAQLFDEGQSRCLLAPSREESDADLLGIAEESPEQVAAKALA
;
A
#
# COMPACT_ATOMS: atom_id res chain seq x y z
N MET A 1 3.91 -2.41 -54.69
CA MET A 1 3.14 -1.23 -54.23
C MET A 1 1.98 -1.76 -53.39
N GLU A 2 1.83 -1.45 -52.11
CA GLU A 2 2.75 -0.78 -51.18
C GLU A 2 2.71 -1.44 -49.81
N LEU A 3 3.85 -1.31 -49.14
CA LEU A 3 4.15 -1.65 -47.76
C LEU A 3 3.19 -0.96 -46.78
N GLY A 4 2.69 -1.71 -45.81
CA GLY A 4 2.01 -1.14 -44.65
C GLY A 4 2.95 -0.94 -43.45
N LYS A 5 2.58 0.03 -42.59
CA LYS A 5 3.07 0.29 -41.22
C LYS A 5 4.54 0.74 -41.08
N CYS A 6 4.73 1.85 -40.38
CA CYS A 6 5.26 1.81 -39.01
C CYS A 6 5.11 3.16 -38.29
N ASN A 7 4.59 3.12 -37.06
CA ASN A 7 4.66 4.26 -36.14
C ASN A 7 6.07 4.34 -35.56
N VAL A 8 6.60 5.55 -35.46
CA VAL A 8 7.91 5.83 -34.85
C VAL A 8 7.83 5.62 -33.34
N TRP A 9 8.75 4.83 -32.79
CA TRP A 9 9.12 4.86 -31.38
C TRP A 9 10.63 5.08 -31.28
N THR A 10 11.03 6.26 -30.81
CA THR A 10 12.41 6.57 -30.46
C THR A 10 12.71 6.00 -29.08
N MET A 11 13.64 5.05 -28.99
CA MET A 11 14.14 4.52 -27.72
C MET A 11 15.42 5.25 -27.34
N SER A 12 15.37 6.11 -26.33
CA SER A 12 16.57 6.76 -25.80
C SER A 12 17.42 5.73 -25.07
N ILE A 13 18.70 5.61 -25.44
CA ILE A 13 19.71 4.86 -24.69
C ILE A 13 20.50 5.88 -23.86
N ASP A 14 19.91 6.23 -22.73
CA ASP A 14 20.60 6.80 -21.57
C ASP A 14 20.25 5.92 -20.35
N TYR A 15 21.15 5.83 -19.37
CA TYR A 15 21.02 5.00 -18.16
C TYR A 15 21.22 3.47 -18.30
N ALA A 16 22.22 3.03 -19.05
CA ALA A 16 22.91 1.76 -18.74
C ALA A 16 24.14 2.03 -17.87
N SER A 17 24.24 1.39 -16.70
CA SER A 17 25.45 1.49 -15.85
C SER A 17 26.62 0.73 -16.48
N GLN A 18 27.86 1.13 -16.15
CA GLN A 18 29.08 0.56 -16.73
C GLN A 18 29.13 -0.98 -16.61
N ALA A 19 28.62 -1.52 -15.49
CA ALA A 19 28.53 -2.96 -15.22
C ALA A 19 27.61 -3.73 -16.18
N VAL A 20 26.53 -3.10 -16.68
CA VAL A 20 25.62 -3.73 -17.67
C VAL A 20 26.33 -3.85 -19.03
N ILE A 21 27.13 -2.84 -19.40
CA ILE A 21 27.90 -2.84 -20.66
C ILE A 21 28.99 -3.92 -20.61
N GLU A 22 29.69 -4.05 -19.48
CA GLU A 22 30.71 -5.10 -19.29
C GLU A 22 30.11 -6.52 -19.26
N LEU A 23 28.94 -6.70 -18.65
CA LEU A 23 28.23 -7.99 -18.63
C LEU A 23 27.81 -8.41 -20.04
N LEU A 24 27.21 -7.50 -20.82
CA LEU A 24 26.81 -7.77 -22.21
C LEU A 24 28.02 -8.03 -23.11
N ALA A 25 29.11 -7.27 -22.95
CA ALA A 25 30.33 -7.51 -23.72
C ALA A 25 30.94 -8.90 -23.45
N ARG A 26 30.88 -9.41 -22.21
CA ARG A 26 31.29 -10.78 -21.87
C ARG A 26 30.35 -11.84 -22.43
N LEU A 27 29.04 -11.61 -22.41
CA LEU A 27 28.04 -12.54 -22.94
C LEU A 27 28.08 -12.67 -24.48
N PHE A 28 28.51 -11.62 -25.19
CA PHE A 28 28.54 -11.59 -26.66
C PHE A 28 29.96 -11.52 -27.27
N GLY A 29 31.02 -11.63 -26.47
CA GLY A 29 32.41 -11.71 -26.94
C GLY A 29 32.96 -10.44 -27.60
N ILE A 30 32.43 -9.25 -27.24
CA ILE A 30 32.74 -7.98 -27.91
C ILE A 30 33.90 -7.26 -27.22
N ASN A 31 34.90 -6.82 -27.98
CA ASN A 31 36.06 -6.09 -27.44
C ASN A 31 35.70 -4.63 -27.10
N VAL A 32 35.53 -4.34 -25.81
CA VAL A 32 35.07 -3.04 -25.26
C VAL A 32 36.04 -1.88 -25.55
N SER A 33 37.32 -2.14 -25.81
CA SER A 33 38.34 -1.09 -26.00
C SER A 33 38.07 -0.16 -27.19
N SER A 34 37.43 -0.66 -28.26
CA SER A 34 37.00 0.17 -29.40
C SER A 34 35.84 1.10 -29.02
N ILE A 35 34.84 0.59 -28.30
CA ILE A 35 33.60 1.32 -28.00
C ILE A 35 33.85 2.52 -27.09
N CYS A 36 34.72 2.37 -26.08
CA CYS A 36 35.09 3.48 -25.18
C CYS A 36 35.94 4.57 -25.88
N SER A 37 36.75 4.18 -26.88
CA SER A 37 37.51 5.11 -27.74
C SER A 37 36.59 5.95 -28.62
N GLU A 38 35.62 5.31 -29.30
CA GLU A 38 34.62 5.98 -30.12
C GLU A 38 33.76 6.95 -29.30
N ARG A 39 33.25 6.51 -28.13
CA ARG A 39 32.44 7.34 -27.22
C ARG A 39 33.19 8.59 -26.76
N SER A 40 34.48 8.47 -26.44
CA SER A 40 35.31 9.60 -26.02
C SER A 40 35.54 10.61 -27.16
N ARG A 41 35.67 10.13 -28.41
CA ARG A 41 35.78 11.00 -29.60
C ARG A 41 34.46 11.69 -29.93
N LEU A 42 33.32 10.99 -29.81
CA LEU A 42 31.98 11.55 -30.03
C LEU A 42 31.63 12.64 -29.01
N ILE A 43 31.89 12.41 -27.73
CA ILE A 43 31.68 13.42 -26.66
C ILE A 43 32.55 14.67 -26.90
N ASN A 44 33.81 14.50 -27.33
CA ASN A 44 34.68 15.64 -27.63
C ASN A 44 34.25 16.41 -28.90
N ARG A 45 33.70 15.75 -29.94
CA ARG A 45 33.17 16.45 -31.12
C ARG A 45 31.82 17.11 -30.88
N GLN A 46 30.93 16.52 -30.07
CA GLN A 46 29.69 17.18 -29.66
C GLN A 46 29.95 18.45 -28.84
N ARG A 47 31.03 18.48 -28.04
CA ARG A 47 31.51 19.72 -27.40
C ARG A 47 32.07 20.78 -28.37
N GLN A 48 32.24 20.44 -29.65
CA GLN A 48 32.82 21.31 -30.69
C GLN A 48 31.83 21.64 -31.84
N ASN A 49 30.58 21.14 -31.80
CA ASN A 49 29.49 21.48 -32.74
C ASN A 49 29.79 21.24 -34.25
N GLU A 50 30.49 20.16 -34.60
CA GLU A 50 30.65 19.73 -36.02
C GLU A 50 29.56 18.72 -36.47
N PRO A 51 28.98 18.85 -37.69
CA PRO A 51 28.03 17.89 -38.24
C PRO A 51 28.69 16.64 -38.89
N PRO A 52 28.04 15.46 -38.88
CA PRO A 52 28.60 14.21 -39.38
C PRO A 52 28.54 14.06 -40.92
N SER A 53 29.39 13.20 -41.49
CA SER A 53 29.56 13.02 -42.95
C SER A 53 28.96 11.73 -43.52
N LEU A 54 28.74 11.75 -44.85
CA LEU A 54 27.92 10.77 -45.61
C LEU A 54 28.41 9.31 -45.60
N SER A 55 29.64 9.00 -45.19
CA SER A 55 30.16 7.62 -45.23
C SER A 55 29.51 6.66 -44.23
N GLN A 56 28.87 7.18 -43.17
CA GLN A 56 28.22 6.34 -42.15
C GLN A 56 26.86 5.76 -42.59
N CYS A 57 26.25 6.24 -43.68
CA CYS A 57 24.99 5.68 -44.18
C CYS A 57 25.15 4.26 -44.78
N CYS A 58 26.34 3.86 -45.21
CA CYS A 58 26.53 2.58 -45.93
C CYS A 58 26.65 1.34 -45.01
N LEU A 59 27.00 1.47 -43.73
CA LEU A 59 27.09 0.31 -42.83
C LEU A 59 25.71 -0.21 -42.37
N ALA A 60 24.66 0.62 -42.41
CA ALA A 60 23.32 0.26 -41.97
C ALA A 60 22.62 -0.77 -42.89
N THR A 61 23.16 -1.03 -44.09
CA THR A 61 22.52 -1.86 -45.12
C THR A 61 23.09 -3.29 -45.22
N GLN A 62 24.23 -3.59 -44.56
CA GLN A 62 24.99 -4.82 -44.80
C GLN A 62 24.67 -6.03 -43.89
N THR A 63 23.90 -5.88 -42.83
CA THR A 63 23.53 -7.01 -41.93
C THR A 63 22.22 -7.73 -42.34
N ARG A 64 21.68 -7.46 -43.54
CA ARG A 64 20.32 -7.89 -43.94
C ARG A 64 20.23 -9.13 -44.83
N SER A 65 21.30 -9.90 -44.97
CA SER A 65 21.29 -11.17 -45.73
C SER A 65 22.39 -12.11 -45.25
N LEU A 66 22.04 -13.31 -44.79
CA LEU A 66 22.82 -14.55 -44.90
C LEU A 66 21.98 -15.79 -44.46
N VAL A 67 21.51 -16.52 -45.48
CA VAL A 67 21.25 -17.98 -45.54
C VAL A 67 19.95 -18.61 -44.98
N ASP A 68 19.37 -19.35 -45.93
CA ASP A 68 18.19 -20.23 -46.07
C ASP A 68 18.17 -21.51 -45.18
N PRO A 69 17.07 -22.30 -45.14
CA PRO A 69 16.92 -23.49 -44.31
C PRO A 69 17.15 -24.83 -45.06
N THR A 70 17.62 -25.88 -44.37
CA THR A 70 17.30 -27.30 -44.69
C THR A 70 17.84 -28.27 -43.62
N ALA A 71 17.04 -29.31 -43.29
CA ALA A 71 17.37 -30.59 -42.63
C ALA A 71 18.23 -30.62 -41.32
N GLY A 72 17.92 -31.42 -40.30
CA GLY A 72 16.78 -32.33 -40.10
C GLY A 72 16.93 -33.22 -38.84
N SER A 73 15.81 -33.81 -38.42
CA SER A 73 15.66 -34.90 -37.42
C SER A 73 15.84 -34.62 -35.90
N ALA A 74 14.83 -35.12 -35.16
CA ALA A 74 14.87 -35.62 -33.78
C ALA A 74 15.03 -34.66 -32.58
N LEU A 75 13.92 -34.02 -32.18
CA LEU A 75 13.28 -34.24 -30.86
C LEU A 75 11.83 -33.68 -30.85
N ARG A 76 10.89 -34.48 -30.35
CA ARG A 76 9.50 -34.08 -30.01
C ARG A 76 9.42 -34.10 -28.47
N ARG A 77 8.66 -33.30 -27.73
CA ARG A 77 7.56 -32.36 -28.02
C ARG A 77 7.74 -31.08 -27.18
N SER A 78 7.49 -29.93 -27.80
CA SER A 78 6.76 -28.76 -27.29
C SER A 78 6.41 -28.68 -25.79
N GLU A 79 7.06 -27.75 -25.10
CA GLU A 79 6.42 -26.88 -24.09
C GLU A 79 6.19 -25.50 -24.73
N THR A 80 5.13 -24.81 -24.30
CA THR A 80 4.58 -23.63 -25.00
C THR A 80 5.16 -22.32 -24.46
N HIS A 81 4.77 -21.19 -25.07
CA HIS A 81 5.20 -19.83 -24.70
C HIS A 81 4.94 -19.48 -23.21
N ASP A 82 4.12 -20.26 -22.52
CA ASP A 82 3.77 -20.08 -21.10
C ASP A 82 4.82 -20.60 -20.10
N ASP A 83 5.73 -21.50 -20.50
CA ASP A 83 6.66 -22.15 -19.56
C ASP A 83 7.95 -21.35 -19.29
N VAL A 84 8.23 -20.32 -20.10
CA VAL A 84 9.38 -19.40 -19.89
C VAL A 84 9.07 -18.28 -18.87
N MET A 85 7.81 -18.11 -18.47
CA MET A 85 7.40 -17.11 -17.47
C MET A 85 7.62 -17.54 -15.99
N ARG A 86 8.31 -18.66 -15.75
CA ARG A 86 8.56 -19.22 -14.41
C ARG A 86 10.00 -19.10 -13.90
N TRP A 87 10.70 -17.98 -14.12
CA TRP A 87 11.84 -17.62 -13.26
C TRP A 87 12.19 -16.11 -13.25
N LEU A 88 11.33 -15.30 -12.63
CA LEU A 88 11.69 -13.98 -12.11
C LEU A 88 11.17 -13.88 -10.66
N PRO A 89 11.95 -13.32 -9.71
CA PRO A 89 11.55 -13.26 -8.31
C PRO A 89 10.26 -12.44 -8.17
N ALA A 90 9.29 -13.03 -7.47
CA ALA A 90 7.94 -12.52 -7.34
C ALA A 90 7.90 -11.23 -6.50
N ASN A 91 8.16 -10.09 -7.13
CA ASN A 91 7.86 -8.76 -6.61
C ASN A 91 6.34 -8.54 -6.59
N GLY A 92 5.68 -9.22 -5.65
CA GLY A 92 4.23 -9.16 -5.39
C GLY A 92 3.78 -7.83 -4.81
N TRP A 93 3.93 -6.74 -5.57
CA TRP A 93 3.29 -5.45 -5.33
C TRP A 93 2.09 -5.24 -6.27
N THR A 94 1.25 -6.27 -6.44
CA THR A 94 -0.10 -6.09 -6.98
C THR A 94 -0.95 -5.39 -5.94
N SER A 95 -0.90 -4.05 -5.95
CA SER A 95 -1.67 -3.19 -5.06
C SER A 95 -3.16 -3.52 -5.18
N VAL A 96 -3.78 -3.89 -4.05
CA VAL A 96 -5.23 -4.05 -3.95
C VAL A 96 -5.84 -2.66 -3.77
N PHE A 97 -6.69 -2.26 -4.71
CA PHE A 97 -7.39 -0.99 -4.69
C PHE A 97 -8.86 -1.21 -4.39
N ARG A 98 -9.34 -0.61 -3.29
CA ARG A 98 -10.75 -0.62 -2.92
C ARG A 98 -11.15 0.74 -2.36
N LEU A 99 -12.41 1.06 -2.59
CA LEU A 99 -13.14 2.15 -1.98
C LEU A 99 -14.45 1.52 -1.48
N PHE A 100 -14.69 1.55 -0.17
CA PHE A 100 -15.92 0.99 0.44
C PHE A 100 -16.95 2.09 0.60
N VAL A 101 -18.23 1.80 0.35
CA VAL A 101 -19.31 2.80 0.40
C VAL A 101 -20.54 2.24 1.11
N TYR A 102 -21.30 3.08 1.85
CA TYR A 102 -22.30 2.59 2.82
C TYR A 102 -23.66 3.31 2.92
N LYS A 103 -24.65 2.58 3.48
CA LYS A 103 -25.97 3.04 3.99
C LYS A 103 -26.44 2.35 5.31
N ARG A 104 -27.04 3.13 6.25
CA ARG A 104 -27.44 2.72 7.65
C ARG A 104 -28.75 1.90 7.74
N PRO A 105 -28.89 0.96 8.70
CA PRO A 105 -30.17 0.30 9.00
C PRO A 105 -31.02 1.09 10.03
N TYR A 106 -32.32 0.79 10.11
CA TYR A 106 -33.31 1.53 10.91
C TYR A 106 -33.88 0.69 12.08
N VAL A 107 -34.02 1.32 13.25
CA VAL A 107 -34.73 0.80 14.43
C VAL A 107 -35.94 1.71 14.70
N ARG A 108 -37.12 1.13 14.97
CA ARG A 108 -38.35 1.90 15.25
C ARG A 108 -38.32 2.57 16.63
N PRO A 109 -38.62 3.87 16.73
CA PRO A 109 -39.16 4.48 17.94
C PRO A 109 -40.68 4.17 18.06
N GLN A 110 -41.21 4.13 19.29
CA GLN A 110 -42.64 4.34 19.52
C GLN A 110 -42.97 5.85 19.44
N ALA A 111 -44.25 6.19 19.23
CA ALA A 111 -44.72 7.53 18.84
C ALA A 111 -44.33 8.65 19.86
N SER A 112 -44.25 9.94 19.50
CA SER A 112 -45.07 10.67 18.50
C SER A 112 -44.48 12.03 18.05
N VAL A 113 -45.12 12.63 17.03
CA VAL A 113 -45.03 14.03 16.52
C VAL A 113 -43.95 14.35 15.44
N TYR A 114 -44.44 14.45 14.19
CA TYR A 114 -43.94 15.19 13.01
C TYR A 114 -42.45 15.19 12.63
N GLU A 115 -42.13 14.43 11.57
CA GLU A 115 -40.85 14.47 10.83
C GLU A 115 -41.11 14.22 9.32
N PRO A 116 -40.60 15.04 8.38
CA PRO A 116 -40.88 14.88 6.95
C PRO A 116 -39.96 13.87 6.25
N ALA A 117 -40.39 12.61 6.25
CA ALA A 117 -40.29 11.62 5.17
C ALA A 117 -38.96 11.48 4.37
N ILE A 118 -38.15 10.49 4.75
CA ILE A 118 -37.38 9.66 3.80
C ILE A 118 -37.74 8.19 4.05
N SER A 119 -38.05 7.41 3.00
CA SER A 119 -38.58 6.04 3.17
C SER A 119 -38.02 5.00 2.19
N ARG A 120 -38.02 3.72 2.63
CA ARG A 120 -37.99 2.45 1.85
C ARG A 120 -36.65 1.86 1.33
N ILE A 121 -35.87 1.31 2.27
CA ILE A 121 -35.48 -0.13 2.44
C ILE A 121 -35.48 -1.11 1.22
N ARG A 122 -34.45 -2.00 1.13
CA ARG A 122 -34.57 -3.46 0.82
C ARG A 122 -33.31 -4.27 1.26
N ASN A 123 -33.44 -5.60 1.44
CA ASN A 123 -32.56 -6.49 2.25
C ASN A 123 -31.81 -7.59 1.46
N LYS A 124 -30.83 -8.27 2.12
CA LYS A 124 -30.55 -9.75 2.20
C LYS A 124 -29.16 -10.34 1.80
N SER A 125 -28.39 -10.75 2.82
CA SER A 125 -27.72 -12.08 3.08
C SER A 125 -26.64 -12.77 2.18
N THR A 126 -25.53 -13.12 2.86
CA THR A 126 -24.70 -14.38 2.87
C THR A 126 -23.47 -14.65 1.95
N PHE A 127 -22.29 -14.29 2.48
CA PHE A 127 -20.98 -15.02 2.59
C PHE A 127 -20.03 -15.24 1.37
N GLU A 128 -18.91 -14.51 1.38
CA GLU A 128 -17.49 -14.95 1.20
C GLU A 128 -16.96 -15.54 -0.15
N TYR A 129 -15.66 -15.54 -0.51
CA TYR A 129 -14.41 -14.99 0.09
C TYR A 129 -13.20 -15.06 -0.90
N HIS A 130 -12.42 -13.97 -1.14
CA HIS A 130 -10.92 -13.99 -1.26
C HIS A 130 -10.23 -12.59 -1.27
N GLY A 131 -8.92 -12.56 -1.61
CA GLY A 131 -8.15 -11.37 -2.04
C GLY A 131 -7.41 -10.56 -0.95
N TYR A 132 -6.08 -10.68 -0.85
CA TYR A 132 -5.29 -10.14 0.29
C TYR A 132 -4.88 -8.66 0.20
N HIS A 133 -5.61 -7.81 0.94
CA HIS A 133 -5.00 -6.73 1.73
C HIS A 133 -5.77 -6.68 3.06
N PRO A 134 -5.14 -6.91 4.22
CA PRO A 134 -5.84 -7.29 5.46
C PRO A 134 -6.83 -6.22 5.93
N LYS A 135 -6.44 -4.93 5.87
CA LYS A 135 -7.30 -3.78 6.22
C LYS A 135 -8.66 -3.85 5.52
N SER A 136 -8.67 -4.23 4.24
CA SER A 136 -9.91 -4.30 3.46
C SER A 136 -10.85 -5.46 3.83
N ARG A 137 -10.37 -6.49 4.53
CA ARG A 137 -11.25 -7.54 5.05
C ARG A 137 -11.90 -7.07 6.36
N CYS A 138 -11.15 -6.44 7.25
CA CYS A 138 -11.68 -6.02 8.55
C CYS A 138 -12.67 -4.85 8.43
N PHE A 139 -12.42 -3.83 7.60
CA PHE A 139 -13.42 -2.76 7.37
C PHE A 139 -14.76 -3.33 6.91
N ARG A 140 -14.73 -4.14 5.85
CA ARG A 140 -15.90 -4.81 5.27
C ARG A 140 -16.66 -5.63 6.33
N SER A 141 -15.94 -6.45 7.08
CA SER A 141 -16.52 -7.29 8.14
C SER A 141 -17.16 -6.43 9.24
N ALA A 142 -16.43 -5.45 9.79
CA ALA A 142 -16.92 -4.62 10.88
C ALA A 142 -18.15 -3.79 10.47
N LEU A 143 -18.11 -3.19 9.26
CA LEU A 143 -19.23 -2.48 8.67
C LEU A 143 -20.45 -3.42 8.54
N GLN A 144 -20.31 -4.57 7.88
CA GLN A 144 -21.43 -5.51 7.70
C GLN A 144 -22.03 -5.97 9.04
N HIS A 145 -21.20 -6.26 10.06
CA HIS A 145 -21.68 -6.62 11.41
C HIS A 145 -22.40 -5.47 12.13
N ALA A 146 -21.95 -4.23 11.95
CA ALA A 146 -22.66 -3.04 12.42
C ALA A 146 -23.96 -2.73 11.62
N GLY A 147 -24.31 -3.59 10.65
CA GLY A 147 -25.53 -3.51 9.85
C GLY A 147 -25.43 -2.61 8.61
N PHE A 148 -24.21 -2.22 8.23
CA PHE A 148 -23.95 -1.28 7.15
C PHE A 148 -24.13 -2.02 5.82
N THR A 149 -24.95 -1.47 4.91
CA THR A 149 -24.91 -1.91 3.50
C THR A 149 -23.52 -1.53 2.96
N VAL A 150 -22.84 -2.41 2.23
CA VAL A 150 -21.50 -2.14 1.71
C VAL A 150 -21.47 -2.38 0.20
N THR A 151 -20.96 -1.40 -0.55
CA THR A 151 -20.54 -1.55 -1.96
C THR A 151 -19.03 -1.47 -2.04
N ILE A 152 -18.41 -2.25 -2.93
CA ILE A 152 -16.98 -2.19 -3.25
C ILE A 152 -16.81 -1.53 -4.61
N ILE A 153 -16.01 -0.47 -4.68
CA ILE A 153 -15.54 0.08 -5.95
C ILE A 153 -14.09 -0.37 -6.16
N THR A 154 -13.78 -0.93 -7.34
CA THR A 154 -12.44 -1.41 -7.70
C THR A 154 -12.09 -1.01 -9.14
N ARG A 155 -10.80 -0.98 -9.46
CA ARG A 155 -10.32 -0.62 -10.80
C ARG A 155 -10.48 -1.76 -11.81
N SER A 156 -10.64 -1.44 -13.09
CA SER A 156 -10.76 -2.41 -14.18
C SER A 156 -9.62 -3.43 -14.29
N GLU A 157 -8.40 -3.06 -13.91
CA GLU A 157 -7.21 -3.92 -13.95
C GLU A 157 -7.00 -4.72 -12.65
N SER A 158 -7.96 -4.69 -11.74
CA SER A 158 -7.90 -5.37 -10.45
C SER A 158 -8.09 -6.88 -10.63
N LYS A 159 -7.09 -7.67 -10.21
CA LYS A 159 -7.19 -9.14 -10.11
C LYS A 159 -7.72 -9.62 -8.75
N ALA A 160 -8.21 -8.72 -7.91
CA ALA A 160 -8.79 -9.08 -6.63
C ALA A 160 -10.16 -9.74 -6.84
N THR A 161 -10.41 -10.87 -6.18
CA THR A 161 -11.76 -11.44 -6.09
C THR A 161 -12.45 -10.91 -4.83
N PHE A 162 -13.77 -10.87 -4.86
CA PHE A 162 -14.61 -10.35 -3.80
C PHE A 162 -15.71 -11.37 -3.45
N PRO A 163 -16.26 -11.32 -2.23
CA PRO A 163 -17.45 -12.08 -1.87
C PRO A 163 -18.62 -11.80 -2.84
N PRO A 164 -19.37 -12.81 -3.29
CA PRO A 164 -20.43 -12.65 -4.28
C PRO A 164 -21.69 -11.96 -3.71
N ASP A 165 -21.82 -11.90 -2.38
CA ASP A 165 -22.93 -11.25 -1.66
C ASP A 165 -22.79 -9.72 -1.56
N ILE A 166 -21.70 -9.15 -2.07
CA ILE A 166 -21.37 -7.73 -1.96
C ILE A 166 -21.34 -7.09 -3.35
N PRO A 167 -22.14 -6.05 -3.62
CA PRO A 167 -22.07 -5.32 -4.88
C PRO A 167 -20.67 -4.81 -5.18
N VAL A 168 -20.13 -5.20 -6.34
CA VAL A 168 -18.84 -4.71 -6.85
C VAL A 168 -19.09 -3.84 -8.08
N ILE A 169 -18.58 -2.61 -8.05
CA ILE A 169 -18.52 -1.71 -9.20
C ILE A 169 -17.07 -1.69 -9.69
N THR A 170 -16.85 -2.33 -10.84
CA THR A 170 -15.55 -2.31 -11.54
C THR A 170 -15.56 -1.16 -12.53
N THR A 171 -14.65 -0.18 -12.36
CA THR A 171 -14.61 1.02 -13.21
C THR A 171 -13.20 1.64 -13.26
N THR A 172 -12.93 2.54 -14.19
CA THR A 172 -11.67 3.32 -14.16
C THR A 172 -11.78 4.49 -13.18
N TYR A 173 -10.67 4.87 -12.55
CA TYR A 173 -10.63 5.93 -11.54
C TYR A 173 -10.57 7.34 -12.15
N THR A 174 -11.47 7.64 -13.07
CA THR A 174 -11.74 9.01 -13.55
C THR A 174 -12.81 9.67 -12.70
N LEU A 175 -12.86 11.01 -12.69
CA LEU A 175 -13.82 11.79 -11.91
C LEU A 175 -15.28 11.38 -12.21
N GLU A 176 -15.66 11.35 -13.49
CA GLU A 176 -17.00 10.97 -13.96
C GLU A 176 -17.42 9.55 -13.51
N ASN A 177 -16.52 8.58 -13.70
CA ASN A 177 -16.78 7.18 -13.38
C ASN A 177 -16.87 6.93 -11.87
N LEU A 178 -16.01 7.57 -11.08
CA LEU A 178 -16.06 7.50 -9.62
C LEU A 178 -17.32 8.21 -9.07
N THR A 179 -17.68 9.37 -9.62
CA THR A 179 -18.91 10.11 -9.23
C THR A 179 -20.14 9.23 -9.47
N SER A 180 -20.22 8.60 -10.63
CA SER A 180 -21.30 7.68 -10.99
C SER A 180 -21.34 6.43 -10.07
N ALA A 181 -20.17 5.90 -9.69
CA ALA A 181 -20.07 4.74 -8.79
C ALA A 181 -20.40 5.08 -7.31
N LEU A 182 -20.20 6.34 -6.90
CA LEU A 182 -20.44 6.85 -5.55
C LEU A 182 -21.87 7.41 -5.36
N ALA A 183 -22.64 7.58 -6.43
CA ALA A 183 -23.97 8.16 -6.39
C ALA A 183 -24.92 7.39 -5.43
N GLY A 184 -25.60 8.15 -4.55
CA GLY A 184 -26.59 7.60 -3.61
C GLY A 184 -26.02 6.94 -2.35
N GLN A 185 -24.73 7.12 -2.07
CA GLN A 185 -24.03 6.57 -0.91
C GLN A 185 -23.81 7.61 0.19
N ASP A 186 -23.88 7.22 1.47
CA ASP A 186 -23.77 8.17 2.60
C ASP A 186 -22.31 8.50 2.98
N ALA A 187 -21.41 7.50 2.95
CA ALA A 187 -20.00 7.66 3.32
C ALA A 187 -19.10 6.75 2.48
N ALA A 188 -17.88 7.20 2.17
CA ALA A 188 -16.88 6.49 1.37
C ALA A 188 -15.55 6.32 2.14
N VAL A 189 -14.91 5.15 2.03
CA VAL A 189 -13.68 4.78 2.75
C VAL A 189 -12.59 4.40 1.75
N CYS A 190 -11.62 5.29 1.57
CA CYS A 190 -10.49 5.11 0.67
C CYS A 190 -9.44 4.18 1.31
N VAL A 191 -9.10 3.07 0.66
CA VAL A 191 -8.18 2.05 1.21
C VAL A 191 -7.23 1.54 0.12
N VAL A 192 -6.74 2.46 -0.69
CA VAL A 192 -5.86 2.22 -1.84
C VAL A 192 -4.47 1.75 -1.40
N GLY A 193 -3.88 0.80 -2.14
CA GLY A 193 -2.46 0.50 -1.96
C GLY A 193 -1.55 1.68 -2.35
N PRO A 194 -0.23 1.63 -2.03
CA PRO A 194 0.70 2.73 -2.29
C PRO A 194 0.67 3.29 -3.72
N GLY A 195 0.50 2.43 -4.74
CA GLY A 195 0.40 2.84 -6.14
C GLY A 195 -0.86 3.61 -6.55
N GLY A 196 -1.76 3.91 -5.61
CA GLY A 196 -3.03 4.62 -5.84
C GLY A 196 -3.26 5.79 -4.90
N ILE A 197 -2.31 6.12 -4.01
CA ILE A 197 -2.36 7.33 -3.16
C ILE A 197 -2.57 8.57 -4.04
N GLY A 198 -1.92 8.64 -5.20
CA GLY A 198 -2.09 9.73 -6.17
C GLY A 198 -3.50 9.85 -6.78
N ALA A 199 -4.34 8.81 -6.72
CA ALA A 199 -5.74 8.87 -7.18
C ALA A 199 -6.71 9.38 -6.09
N GLN A 200 -6.26 9.54 -4.84
CA GLN A 200 -7.10 9.93 -3.71
C GLN A 200 -7.75 11.31 -3.91
N VAL A 201 -7.03 12.27 -4.50
CA VAL A 201 -7.57 13.61 -4.84
C VAL A 201 -8.82 13.48 -5.73
N THR A 202 -8.72 12.69 -6.81
CA THR A 202 -9.85 12.42 -7.72
C THR A 202 -10.99 11.67 -7.03
N MET A 203 -10.70 10.80 -6.06
CA MET A 203 -11.72 10.09 -5.27
C MET A 203 -12.45 11.04 -4.30
N ILE A 204 -11.76 12.03 -3.73
CA ILE A 204 -12.36 13.08 -2.90
C ILE A 204 -13.29 13.95 -3.75
N ASP A 205 -12.81 14.43 -4.91
CA ASP A 205 -13.63 15.22 -5.85
C ASP A 205 -14.88 14.47 -6.30
N ALA A 206 -14.74 13.18 -6.62
CA ALA A 206 -15.86 12.34 -7.03
C ALA A 206 -16.86 12.06 -5.90
N ALA A 207 -16.39 11.88 -4.67
CA ALA A 207 -17.24 11.68 -3.50
C ALA A 207 -18.06 12.94 -3.20
N GLU A 208 -17.42 14.11 -3.22
CA GLU A 208 -18.12 15.39 -3.08
C GLU A 208 -19.16 15.59 -4.19
N ALA A 209 -18.77 15.41 -5.45
CA ALA A 209 -19.67 15.57 -6.60
C ALA A 209 -20.85 14.57 -6.58
N ALA A 210 -20.68 13.39 -5.99
CA ALA A 210 -21.73 12.39 -5.81
C ALA A 210 -22.67 12.66 -4.62
N GLY A 211 -22.38 13.68 -3.80
CA GLY A 211 -23.15 14.01 -2.60
C GLY A 211 -22.84 13.14 -1.37
N VAL A 212 -21.66 12.51 -1.32
CA VAL A 212 -21.20 11.73 -0.16
C VAL A 212 -20.97 12.67 1.03
N LYS A 213 -21.45 12.32 2.22
CA LYS A 213 -21.41 13.18 3.42
C LYS A 213 -20.10 13.05 4.20
N ARG A 214 -19.48 11.87 4.18
CA ARG A 214 -18.23 11.54 4.88
C ARG A 214 -17.25 10.81 3.97
N PHE A 215 -16.05 11.36 3.79
CA PHE A 215 -14.93 10.67 3.17
C PHE A 215 -13.87 10.27 4.21
N ILE A 216 -13.54 9.00 4.31
CA ILE A 216 -12.46 8.49 5.16
C ILE A 216 -11.21 8.30 4.30
N LEU A 217 -10.13 8.97 4.68
CA LEU A 217 -8.87 9.04 3.93
C LEU A 217 -8.08 7.73 4.01
N ASP A 218 -7.42 7.36 2.91
CA ASP A 218 -6.30 6.41 2.96
C ASP A 218 -5.10 7.11 3.62
N ASP A 219 -5.05 6.99 4.94
CA ASP A 219 -3.83 7.16 5.72
C ASP A 219 -3.49 5.85 6.42
N PHE A 220 -4.34 5.41 7.37
CA PHE A 220 -4.21 4.14 8.09
C PHE A 220 -2.77 3.83 8.48
N GLY A 221 -2.09 4.81 9.05
CA GLY A 221 -0.69 4.75 9.46
C GLY A 221 -0.47 5.60 10.69
N TRP A 222 0.53 6.50 10.64
CA TRP A 222 0.91 7.35 11.76
C TRP A 222 0.29 8.75 11.76
N GLY A 223 -0.53 9.11 10.75
CA GLY A 223 -1.02 10.47 10.55
C GLY A 223 0.09 11.46 10.22
N ASP A 224 -0.15 12.74 10.52
CA ASP A 224 0.86 13.80 10.43
C ASP A 224 1.85 13.72 11.61
N ASN A 225 2.67 12.68 11.61
CA ASN A 225 3.66 12.42 12.66
C ASN A 225 4.98 13.16 12.37
N PRO A 226 5.30 14.26 13.10
CA PRO A 226 6.48 15.07 12.85
C PRO A 226 7.80 14.37 13.20
N ASN A 227 7.76 13.29 13.98
CA ASN A 227 8.94 12.59 14.49
C ASN A 227 9.40 11.42 13.59
N SER A 228 8.77 11.26 12.41
CA SER A 228 9.12 10.24 11.42
C SER A 228 10.50 10.51 10.79
N PHE A 229 11.17 9.46 10.34
CA PHE A 229 12.46 9.61 9.64
C PHE A 229 12.31 10.38 8.32
N PRO A 230 13.25 11.29 7.98
CA PRO A 230 13.15 12.17 6.82
C PRO A 230 13.13 11.43 5.48
N GLU A 231 13.62 10.19 5.44
CA GLU A 231 13.53 9.28 4.29
C GLU A 231 12.07 9.00 3.87
N PHE A 232 11.09 9.14 4.79
CA PHE A 232 9.67 9.00 4.49
C PHE A 232 9.00 10.30 4.01
N ASN A 233 9.69 11.46 4.00
CA ASN A 233 9.09 12.76 3.69
C ASN A 233 8.37 12.81 2.33
N ALA A 234 8.90 12.14 1.31
CA ALA A 234 8.27 12.07 -0.01
C ALA A 234 6.96 11.25 0.00
N ILE A 235 6.92 10.17 0.79
CA ILE A 235 5.72 9.33 0.97
C ILE A 235 4.66 10.11 1.77
N HIS A 236 5.05 10.81 2.83
CA HIS A 236 4.15 11.68 3.59
C HIS A 236 3.64 12.87 2.75
N ALA A 237 4.46 13.45 1.87
CA ALA A 237 4.02 14.53 0.97
C ALA A 237 2.91 14.06 0.01
N GLN A 238 2.98 12.85 -0.52
CA GLN A 238 1.91 12.27 -1.35
C GLN A 238 0.61 12.07 -0.57
N ARG A 239 0.68 11.72 0.73
CA ARG A 239 -0.52 11.62 1.59
C ARG A 239 -1.10 12.99 1.93
N ARG A 240 -0.26 13.95 2.34
CA ARG A 240 -0.66 15.34 2.67
C ARG A 240 -1.47 16.00 1.55
N ALA A 241 -1.08 15.81 0.29
CA ALA A 241 -1.84 16.33 -0.85
C ALA A 241 -3.33 15.88 -0.86
N GLY A 242 -3.64 14.66 -0.41
CA GLY A 242 -5.01 14.20 -0.23
C GLY A 242 -5.71 14.78 1.01
N TRP A 243 -4.96 15.00 2.10
CA TRP A 243 -5.48 15.57 3.34
C TRP A 243 -5.85 17.05 3.18
N ASP A 244 -4.94 17.84 2.60
CA ASP A 244 -5.12 19.27 2.34
C ASP A 244 -6.28 19.51 1.37
N HIS A 245 -6.41 18.65 0.34
CA HIS A 245 -7.53 18.70 -0.60
C HIS A 245 -8.88 18.37 0.07
N ALA A 246 -8.95 17.31 0.88
CA ALA A 246 -10.17 16.96 1.62
C ALA A 246 -10.57 18.05 2.61
N LYS A 247 -9.59 18.70 3.26
CA LYS A 247 -9.81 19.85 4.13
C LYS A 247 -10.39 21.04 3.35
N ALA A 248 -9.76 21.42 2.23
CA ALA A 248 -10.25 22.50 1.38
C ALA A 248 -11.69 22.24 0.88
N LYS A 249 -12.04 20.99 0.53
CA LYS A 249 -13.43 20.63 0.17
C LYS A 249 -14.39 20.84 1.33
N ALA A 250 -14.09 20.30 2.51
CA ALA A 250 -14.95 20.44 3.68
C ALA A 250 -15.10 21.90 4.17
N GLU A 251 -14.07 22.73 4.00
CA GLU A 251 -14.15 24.18 4.25
C GLU A 251 -15.05 24.91 3.23
N SER A 252 -15.04 24.47 1.96
CA SER A 252 -15.87 25.05 0.89
C SER A 252 -17.31 24.53 0.84
N ASN A 253 -17.58 23.36 1.42
CA ASN A 253 -18.85 22.64 1.29
C ASN A 253 -19.25 22.01 2.64
N PRO A 254 -20.16 22.64 3.42
CA PRO A 254 -20.52 22.18 4.76
C PRO A 254 -21.30 20.85 4.77
N ASN A 255 -21.74 20.34 3.61
CA ASN A 255 -22.38 19.02 3.50
C ASN A 255 -21.36 17.89 3.30
N PHE A 256 -20.10 18.21 3.03
CA PHE A 256 -19.00 17.26 2.87
C PHE A 256 -18.06 17.34 4.08
N THR A 257 -17.76 16.20 4.68
CA THR A 257 -16.80 16.11 5.80
C THR A 257 -15.79 15.01 5.54
N TYR A 258 -14.59 15.15 6.12
CA TYR A 258 -13.55 14.12 6.02
C TYR A 258 -13.13 13.59 7.39
N THR A 259 -12.50 12.41 7.41
CA THR A 259 -11.78 11.91 8.60
C THR A 259 -10.52 11.17 8.17
N GLY A 260 -9.39 11.47 8.80
CA GLY A 260 -8.20 10.62 8.74
C GLY A 260 -8.16 9.66 9.93
N ILE A 261 -7.68 8.42 9.74
CA ILE A 261 -7.56 7.45 10.83
C ILE A 261 -6.09 7.04 10.96
N SER A 262 -5.44 7.54 12.01
CA SER A 262 -4.13 7.08 12.46
C SER A 262 -4.33 5.80 13.27
N ILE A 263 -3.64 4.72 12.92
CA ILE A 263 -3.77 3.40 13.59
C ILE A 263 -2.45 2.92 14.22
N GLY A 264 -1.35 3.61 13.96
CA GLY A 264 -0.01 3.19 14.35
C GLY A 264 0.40 1.90 13.64
N ASN A 265 0.84 0.92 14.41
CA ASN A 265 1.22 -0.38 13.85
C ASN A 265 -0.01 -1.31 13.71
N PRO A 266 -0.29 -1.89 12.51
CA PRO A 266 -1.30 -2.95 12.34
C PRO A 266 -0.78 -4.28 12.93
N ILE A 267 -0.79 -4.35 14.26
CA ILE A 267 0.18 -5.11 15.07
C ILE A 267 0.11 -6.63 14.89
N ASP A 268 -1.09 -7.22 14.99
CA ASP A 268 -1.35 -8.64 14.78
C ASP A 268 -0.91 -9.12 13.39
N TRP A 269 -1.24 -8.36 12.35
CA TRP A 269 -0.80 -8.65 10.99
C TRP A 269 0.69 -8.41 10.78
N ALA A 270 1.26 -7.34 11.33
CA ALA A 270 2.66 -6.99 11.13
C ALA A 270 3.59 -8.03 11.76
N LEU A 271 3.31 -8.44 13.00
CA LEU A 271 4.01 -9.51 13.71
C LEU A 271 3.94 -10.82 12.92
N LYS A 272 2.75 -11.20 12.42
CA LYS A 272 2.58 -12.41 11.61
C LYS A 272 3.27 -12.36 10.25
N ARG A 273 3.36 -11.18 9.62
CA ARG A 273 3.82 -11.03 8.24
C ARG A 273 5.31 -10.77 8.11
N PHE A 274 5.95 -10.14 9.09
CA PHE A 274 7.33 -9.67 8.97
C PHE A 274 8.17 -10.10 10.19
N PRO A 275 8.97 -11.18 10.09
CA PRO A 275 9.89 -11.56 11.17
C PRO A 275 10.86 -10.45 11.59
N ALA A 276 11.16 -9.51 10.70
CA ALA A 276 11.92 -8.29 11.00
C ALA A 276 11.27 -7.38 12.07
N MET A 277 9.99 -7.56 12.42
CA MET A 277 9.35 -6.95 13.58
C MET A 277 9.88 -7.50 14.92
N GLY A 278 10.79 -8.48 14.88
CA GLY A 278 11.42 -9.09 16.03
C GLY A 278 10.83 -10.43 16.46
N PHE A 279 9.94 -11.05 15.67
CA PHE A 279 9.25 -12.28 16.03
C PHE A 279 9.11 -13.23 14.83
N ASP A 280 9.88 -14.31 14.83
CA ASP A 280 9.66 -15.44 13.92
C ASP A 280 8.75 -16.47 14.59
N ILE A 281 7.45 -16.28 14.37
CA ILE A 281 6.39 -17.13 14.92
C ILE A 281 6.52 -18.59 14.46
N ALA A 282 7.05 -18.84 13.26
CA ALA A 282 7.19 -20.18 12.71
C ALA A 282 8.28 -20.98 13.44
N HIS A 283 9.37 -20.31 13.83
CA HIS A 283 10.51 -20.94 14.51
C HIS A 283 10.50 -20.75 16.04
N CYS A 284 9.53 -19.99 16.59
CA CYS A 284 9.49 -19.61 18.00
C CYS A 284 10.80 -18.91 18.44
N SER A 285 11.27 -17.95 17.64
CA SER A 285 12.44 -17.14 17.94
C SER A 285 12.14 -15.65 17.82
N ALA A 286 12.91 -14.83 18.51
CA ALA A 286 12.70 -13.39 18.60
C ALA A 286 14.03 -12.62 18.45
N VAL A 287 13.96 -11.47 17.79
CA VAL A 287 15.04 -10.48 17.72
C VAL A 287 14.59 -9.24 18.46
N ILE A 288 15.16 -9.02 19.64
CA ILE A 288 14.87 -7.84 20.44
C ILE A 288 15.91 -6.76 20.09
N TYR A 289 15.41 -5.60 19.65
CA TYR A 289 16.20 -4.45 19.28
C TYR A 289 16.50 -3.59 20.51
N ASP A 290 17.77 -3.28 20.70
CA ASP A 290 18.29 -2.50 21.82
C ASP A 290 17.80 -3.09 23.16
N SER A 291 17.20 -2.30 24.06
CA SER A 291 16.62 -2.83 25.31
C SER A 291 15.36 -3.70 25.10
N GLY A 292 14.59 -3.45 24.03
CA GLY A 292 13.25 -3.98 23.80
C GLY A 292 12.13 -3.27 24.57
N THR A 293 12.41 -2.15 25.25
CA THR A 293 11.41 -1.43 26.09
C THR A 293 10.75 -0.22 25.43
N GLU A 294 11.16 0.17 24.22
CA GLU A 294 10.53 1.29 23.50
C GLU A 294 9.04 1.00 23.27
N ARG A 295 8.16 1.91 23.71
CA ARG A 295 6.71 1.74 23.61
C ARG A 295 6.19 2.27 22.28
N PHE A 296 5.25 1.53 21.69
CA PHE A 296 4.58 1.93 20.45
C PHE A 296 3.07 1.63 20.49
N THR A 297 2.29 2.42 19.74
CA THR A 297 0.85 2.20 19.55
C THR A 297 0.62 1.07 18.54
N GLY A 298 -0.09 0.04 18.97
CA GLY A 298 -0.62 -1.02 18.13
C GLY A 298 -2.14 -0.93 18.01
N THR A 299 -2.66 -1.17 16.81
CA THR A 299 -4.08 -1.44 16.58
C THR A 299 -4.21 -2.75 15.80
N THR A 300 -4.99 -3.71 16.30
CA THR A 300 -5.19 -4.98 15.60
C THR A 300 -6.09 -4.81 14.37
N LEU A 301 -6.14 -5.79 13.48
CA LEU A 301 -7.05 -5.76 12.33
C LEU A 301 -8.51 -5.56 12.77
N GLU A 302 -8.91 -6.11 13.91
CA GLU A 302 -10.24 -5.89 14.49
C GLU A 302 -10.46 -4.43 14.89
N GLY A 303 -9.53 -3.84 15.67
CA GLY A 303 -9.58 -2.42 16.05
C GLY A 303 -9.55 -1.47 14.84
N ILE A 304 -8.79 -1.83 13.79
CA ILE A 304 -8.76 -1.10 12.52
C ILE A 304 -10.14 -1.15 11.83
N GLY A 305 -10.79 -2.32 11.81
CA GLY A 305 -12.16 -2.46 11.30
C GLY A 305 -13.16 -1.63 12.10
N GLN A 306 -13.10 -1.71 13.43
CA GLN A 306 -13.96 -1.00 14.36
C GLN A 306 -13.78 0.53 14.30
N SER A 307 -12.55 1.03 14.08
CA SER A 307 -12.28 2.46 13.93
C SER A 307 -13.12 3.11 12.81
N VAL A 308 -13.28 2.41 11.68
CA VAL A 308 -14.10 2.88 10.55
C VAL A 308 -15.59 2.87 10.88
N VAL A 309 -16.05 1.88 11.66
CA VAL A 309 -17.44 1.85 12.19
C VAL A 309 -17.67 3.04 13.11
N GLY A 310 -16.78 3.27 14.08
CA GLY A 310 -16.83 4.39 15.04
C GLY A 310 -16.91 5.75 14.34
N VAL A 311 -16.03 6.03 13.37
CA VAL A 311 -16.04 7.28 12.59
C VAL A 311 -17.40 7.56 11.92
N VAL A 312 -18.05 6.52 11.39
CA VAL A 312 -19.35 6.68 10.70
C VAL A 312 -20.55 6.60 11.67
N GLN A 313 -20.34 6.07 12.87
CA GLN A 313 -21.33 6.10 13.96
C GLN A 313 -21.35 7.44 14.70
N HIS A 314 -20.20 8.11 14.82
CA HIS A 314 -19.96 9.40 15.50
C HIS A 314 -19.59 10.52 14.49
N PRO A 315 -20.52 10.90 13.58
CA PRO A 315 -20.20 11.82 12.50
C PRO A 315 -19.90 13.25 12.97
N GLY A 316 -20.35 13.68 14.16
CA GLY A 316 -20.04 15.02 14.66
C GLY A 316 -18.62 15.10 15.23
N GLU A 317 -18.32 14.19 16.15
CA GLU A 317 -17.11 14.13 16.98
C GLU A 317 -15.83 13.80 16.17
N THR A 318 -16.01 13.23 14.97
CA THR A 318 -14.93 12.80 14.06
C THR A 318 -14.87 13.62 12.76
N ALA A 319 -15.72 14.65 12.60
CA ALA A 319 -15.71 15.50 11.41
C ALA A 319 -14.42 16.34 11.31
N ASN A 320 -13.88 16.39 10.09
CA ASN A 320 -12.83 17.31 9.64
C ASN A 320 -11.54 17.27 10.48
N ARG A 321 -11.19 16.08 11.01
CA ARG A 321 -9.97 15.86 11.77
C ARG A 321 -9.37 14.47 11.54
N PHE A 322 -8.19 14.25 12.12
CA PHE A 322 -7.65 12.91 12.31
C PHE A 322 -8.13 12.35 13.66
N VAL A 323 -8.42 11.04 13.66
CA VAL A 323 -8.67 10.26 14.87
C VAL A 323 -7.53 9.28 15.14
N LYS A 324 -7.24 9.03 16.41
CA LYS A 324 -6.17 8.15 16.89
C LYS A 324 -6.74 6.81 17.37
N ALA A 325 -6.78 5.83 16.48
CA ALA A 325 -7.14 4.45 16.84
C ALA A 325 -5.99 3.77 17.60
N GLN A 326 -6.34 3.01 18.63
CA GLN A 326 -5.40 2.31 19.51
C GLN A 326 -6.08 1.09 20.13
N SER A 327 -5.53 -0.10 19.90
CA SER A 327 -5.87 -1.30 20.69
C SER A 327 -5.02 -1.36 21.97
N ILE A 328 -3.73 -1.04 21.85
CA ILE A 328 -2.70 -1.27 22.88
C ILE A 328 -1.54 -0.28 22.74
N ILE A 329 -0.85 0.02 23.84
CA ILE A 329 0.51 0.59 23.85
C ILE A 329 1.45 -0.44 24.49
N THR A 330 2.40 -0.98 23.72
CA THR A 330 3.26 -2.09 24.17
C THR A 330 4.71 -1.97 23.69
N CYS A 331 5.59 -2.87 24.11
CA CYS A 331 6.99 -2.98 23.69
C CYS A 331 7.37 -4.42 23.32
N GLN A 332 8.58 -4.65 22.79
CA GLN A 332 8.99 -6.00 22.37
C GLN A 332 9.11 -6.99 23.54
N ASN A 333 9.54 -6.54 24.72
CA ASN A 333 9.67 -7.44 25.87
C ASN A 333 8.31 -7.96 26.38
N GLU A 334 7.28 -7.08 26.44
CA GLU A 334 5.89 -7.46 26.78
C GLU A 334 5.32 -8.46 25.74
N LEU A 335 5.54 -8.21 24.45
CA LEU A 335 5.10 -9.11 23.38
C LEU A 335 5.81 -10.48 23.43
N LEU A 336 7.11 -10.50 23.76
CA LEU A 336 7.85 -11.75 23.95
C LEU A 336 7.29 -12.57 25.11
N GLU A 337 7.04 -11.95 26.26
CA GLU A 337 6.42 -12.62 27.42
C GLU A 337 5.04 -13.20 27.07
N ALA A 338 4.23 -12.44 26.34
CA ALA A 338 2.94 -12.90 25.82
C ALA A 338 3.05 -14.06 24.83
N PHE A 339 3.96 -14.00 23.85
CA PHE A 339 4.18 -15.11 22.91
C PHE A 339 4.62 -16.39 23.63
N GLN A 340 5.51 -16.28 24.62
CA GLN A 340 5.94 -17.43 25.43
C GLN A 340 4.78 -18.01 26.27
N THR A 341 3.97 -17.13 26.87
CA THR A 341 2.81 -17.50 27.69
C THR A 341 1.73 -18.20 26.85
N VAL A 342 1.33 -17.62 25.70
CA VAL A 342 0.29 -18.17 24.83
C VAL A 342 0.73 -19.48 24.15
N THR A 343 2.01 -19.63 23.81
CA THR A 343 2.52 -20.88 23.20
C THR A 343 2.92 -21.96 24.22
N GLY A 344 3.08 -21.59 25.49
CA GLY A 344 3.64 -22.48 26.52
C GLY A 344 5.10 -22.87 26.28
N LYS A 345 5.85 -22.07 25.51
CA LYS A 345 7.24 -22.35 25.09
C LYS A 345 8.15 -21.19 25.46
N GLN A 346 9.40 -21.49 25.80
CA GLN A 346 10.47 -20.49 25.73
C GLN A 346 10.86 -20.27 24.27
N TRP A 347 11.18 -19.03 23.91
CA TRP A 347 11.57 -18.64 22.55
C TRP A 347 13.08 -18.39 22.50
N GLU A 348 13.73 -18.68 21.37
CA GLU A 348 15.14 -18.32 21.19
C GLU A 348 15.28 -16.80 21.04
N VAL A 349 15.96 -16.13 21.96
CA VAL A 349 16.11 -14.66 21.95
C VAL A 349 17.48 -14.25 21.43
N GLN A 350 17.49 -13.51 20.34
CA GLN A 350 18.64 -12.81 19.79
C GLN A 350 18.53 -11.31 20.07
N ARG A 351 19.68 -10.62 20.14
CA ARG A 351 19.76 -9.17 20.38
C ARG A 351 20.36 -8.48 19.16
N ALA A 352 19.77 -7.37 18.76
CA ALA A 352 20.21 -6.54 17.65
C ALA A 352 20.07 -5.05 18.01
N HIS A 353 20.48 -4.14 17.11
CA HIS A 353 20.38 -2.70 17.31
C HIS A 353 19.56 -2.06 16.19
N THR A 354 18.63 -1.17 16.53
CA THR A 354 17.89 -0.36 15.53
C THR A 354 18.84 0.41 14.61
N LYS A 355 19.96 0.92 15.16
CA LYS A 355 21.03 1.57 14.40
C LYS A 355 21.51 0.74 13.18
N ALA A 356 21.64 -0.58 13.32
CA ALA A 356 22.07 -1.44 12.21
C ALA A 356 21.01 -1.52 11.10
N LEU A 357 19.72 -1.49 11.46
CA LEU A 357 18.62 -1.38 10.49
C LEU A 357 18.61 0.01 9.82
N MET A 358 18.86 1.09 10.56
CA MET A 358 18.98 2.44 10.00
C MET A 358 20.10 2.52 8.95
N GLU A 359 21.28 2.01 9.30
CA GLU A 359 22.45 1.97 8.41
C GLU A 359 22.19 1.10 7.17
N ASN A 360 21.58 -0.08 7.34
CA ASN A 360 21.25 -0.96 6.22
C ASN A 360 20.16 -0.39 5.30
N GLY A 361 19.14 0.25 5.86
CA GLY A 361 18.09 0.94 5.11
C GLY A 361 18.65 2.09 4.29
N ARG A 362 19.49 2.95 4.90
CA ARG A 362 20.18 4.06 4.22
C ARG A 362 21.12 3.57 3.11
N ARG A 363 21.86 2.50 3.35
CA ARG A 363 22.72 1.85 2.35
C ARG A 363 21.89 1.32 1.17
N LYS A 364 20.78 0.61 1.41
CA LYS A 364 19.86 0.15 0.36
C LYS A 364 19.29 1.31 -0.47
N ILE A 365 18.98 2.47 0.14
CA ILE A 365 18.58 3.69 -0.59
C ILE A 365 19.69 4.16 -1.54
N GLN A 366 20.93 4.27 -1.05
CA GLN A 366 22.09 4.71 -1.85
C GLN A 366 22.40 3.76 -3.02
N GLU A 367 22.22 2.45 -2.81
CA GLU A 367 22.41 1.41 -3.84
C GLU A 367 21.21 1.25 -4.79
N GLY A 368 20.07 1.91 -4.53
CA GLY A 368 18.84 1.75 -5.30
C GLY A 368 18.13 0.40 -5.12
N VAL A 369 18.40 -0.31 -4.02
CA VAL A 369 17.91 -1.67 -3.74
C VAL A 369 16.62 -1.63 -2.91
N SER A 370 15.70 -2.56 -3.19
CA SER A 370 14.42 -2.66 -2.50
C SER A 370 14.56 -3.13 -1.03
N GLY A 371 13.48 -2.95 -0.26
CA GLY A 371 13.41 -3.41 1.13
C GLY A 371 13.99 -2.44 2.17
N TRP A 372 14.48 -1.25 1.79
CA TRP A 372 14.87 -0.21 2.74
C TRP A 372 13.72 0.28 3.62
N ILE A 373 12.49 0.29 3.08
CA ILE A 373 11.29 0.73 3.78
C ILE A 373 11.06 -0.10 5.05
N LEU A 374 11.19 -1.43 4.96
CA LEU A 374 10.95 -2.31 6.11
C LEU A 374 12.01 -2.08 7.19
N ASP A 375 13.29 -2.02 6.81
CA ASP A 375 14.38 -1.74 7.74
C ASP A 375 14.16 -0.40 8.49
N LEU A 376 13.85 0.67 7.76
CA LEU A 376 13.64 1.99 8.36
C LEU A 376 12.34 2.10 9.17
N VAL A 377 11.26 1.39 8.80
CA VAL A 377 10.03 1.33 9.59
C VAL A 377 10.25 0.59 10.91
N VAL A 378 10.93 -0.56 10.88
CA VAL A 378 11.27 -1.31 12.10
C VAL A 378 12.22 -0.51 12.98
N ALA A 379 13.25 0.11 12.39
CA ALA A 379 14.15 1.00 13.11
C ALA A 379 13.38 2.15 13.79
N GLN A 380 12.47 2.82 13.08
CA GLN A 380 11.67 3.92 13.62
C GLN A 380 10.75 3.47 14.76
N LEU A 381 10.21 2.24 14.67
CA LEU A 381 9.28 1.66 15.64
C LEU A 381 9.92 1.38 16.99
N PHE A 382 11.21 1.03 17.00
CA PHE A 382 11.95 0.62 18.20
C PHE A 382 13.11 1.58 18.55
N ASP A 383 13.15 2.79 17.96
CA ASP A 383 14.21 3.80 18.19
C ASP A 383 14.12 4.34 19.63
N GLU A 384 14.95 3.78 20.51
CA GLU A 384 14.80 3.89 21.96
C GLU A 384 14.89 5.33 22.49
N GLY A 385 13.92 5.70 23.34
CA GLY A 385 13.81 7.01 23.95
C GLY A 385 13.33 8.11 22.99
N GLN A 386 12.92 7.78 21.78
CA GLN A 386 12.45 8.75 20.78
C GLN A 386 10.92 8.84 20.67
N SER A 387 10.19 7.81 21.12
CA SER A 387 8.72 7.76 21.13
C SER A 387 8.07 8.09 19.78
N ARG A 388 8.77 7.79 18.67
CA ARG A 388 8.35 8.14 17.30
C ARG A 388 7.04 7.47 16.90
N CYS A 389 6.68 6.38 17.55
CA CYS A 389 5.58 5.51 17.19
C CYS A 389 4.53 5.39 18.32
N LEU A 390 4.34 6.46 19.10
CA LEU A 390 3.18 6.65 19.96
C LEU A 390 2.20 7.66 19.32
N LEU A 391 0.94 7.26 19.12
CA LEU A 391 -0.10 8.18 18.63
C LEU A 391 -0.65 9.08 19.74
N ALA A 392 -0.78 8.51 20.93
CA ALA A 392 -1.23 9.17 22.15
C ALA A 392 -0.36 8.69 23.33
N PRO A 393 -0.11 9.52 24.36
CA PRO A 393 0.62 9.09 25.55
C PRO A 393 -0.17 8.08 26.41
N SER A 394 -1.50 8.13 26.33
CA SER A 394 -2.45 7.34 27.13
C SER A 394 -3.64 6.86 26.28
N ARG A 395 -4.54 6.06 26.87
CA ARG A 395 -5.78 5.64 26.19
C ARG A 395 -6.79 6.79 26.12
N GLU A 396 -6.85 7.59 27.18
CA GLU A 396 -7.72 8.74 27.38
C GLU A 396 -7.40 9.89 26.40
N GLU A 397 -6.14 9.99 25.95
CA GLU A 397 -5.69 10.93 24.90
C GLU A 397 -5.74 10.33 23.48
N SER A 398 -6.24 9.10 23.35
CA SER A 398 -6.57 8.46 22.07
C SER A 398 -8.06 8.65 21.74
N ASP A 399 -8.49 8.21 20.57
CA ASP A 399 -9.90 8.15 20.21
C ASP A 399 -10.49 6.74 20.40
N ALA A 400 -9.79 5.81 21.06
CA ALA A 400 -10.18 4.40 21.13
C ALA A 400 -11.62 4.19 21.67
N ASP A 401 -11.99 4.85 22.77
CA ASP A 401 -13.31 4.71 23.37
C ASP A 401 -14.42 5.37 22.54
N LEU A 402 -14.15 6.55 21.94
CA LEU A 402 -15.05 7.20 20.98
C LEU A 402 -15.32 6.32 19.75
N LEU A 403 -14.33 5.53 19.34
CA LEU A 403 -14.42 4.64 18.19
C LEU A 403 -14.96 3.24 18.56
N GLY A 404 -15.18 2.95 19.84
CA GLY A 404 -15.60 1.64 20.34
C GLY A 404 -14.54 0.54 20.18
N ILE A 405 -13.26 0.89 20.09
CA ILE A 405 -12.15 -0.06 19.95
C ILE A 405 -11.87 -0.68 21.31
N ALA A 406 -11.93 -2.01 21.43
CA ALA A 406 -11.59 -2.70 22.65
C ALA A 406 -10.12 -2.46 23.05
N GLU A 407 -9.85 -2.37 24.35
CA GLU A 407 -8.50 -2.49 24.87
C GLU A 407 -8.02 -3.94 24.77
N GLU A 408 -6.75 -4.14 24.41
CA GLU A 408 -6.17 -5.46 24.21
C GLU A 408 -4.89 -5.64 25.01
N SER A 409 -4.71 -6.83 25.59
CA SER A 409 -3.48 -7.25 26.24
C SER A 409 -2.44 -7.77 25.23
N PRO A 410 -1.14 -7.79 25.60
CA PRO A 410 -0.10 -8.42 24.80
C PRO A 410 -0.42 -9.88 24.42
N GLU A 411 -1.06 -10.66 25.29
CA GLU A 411 -1.48 -12.05 25.05
C GLU A 411 -2.58 -12.15 23.99
N GLN A 412 -3.54 -11.24 23.99
CA GLN A 412 -4.58 -11.18 22.95
C GLN A 412 -3.97 -10.86 21.58
N VAL A 413 -3.01 -9.94 21.53
CA VAL A 413 -2.25 -9.61 20.31
C VAL A 413 -1.42 -10.81 19.84
N ALA A 414 -0.69 -11.48 20.74
CA ALA A 414 0.11 -12.66 20.42
C ALA A 414 -0.78 -13.81 19.89
N ALA A 415 -1.93 -14.07 20.53
CA ALA A 415 -2.91 -15.06 20.08
C ALA A 415 -3.47 -14.72 18.68
N LYS A 416 -3.76 -13.45 18.40
CA LYS A 416 -4.20 -12.97 17.08
C LYS A 416 -3.11 -13.07 16.01
N ALA A 417 -1.83 -12.91 16.37
CA ALA A 417 -0.71 -13.09 15.44
C ALA A 417 -0.42 -14.59 15.15
N LEU A 418 -0.72 -15.48 16.12
CA LEU A 418 -0.60 -16.94 15.99
C LEU A 418 -1.71 -17.56 15.12
N ALA A 419 -2.95 -17.05 15.21
CA ALA A 419 -4.13 -17.53 14.47
C ALA A 419 -4.09 -17.14 12.97
#